data_AF-T0YUE6-F1
#
_entry.id   AF-T0YUE6-F1
#
_cell.length_a   1.000
_cell.length_b   1.000
_cell.length_c   1.000
_cell.angle_alpha   90.00
_cell.angle_beta   90.00
_cell.angle_gamma   90.00
#
_symmetry.space_group_name_H-M   'P 1'
#
loop_
_entity.id
_entity.type
_entity.pdbx_description
1 polymer ?
#
loop_
_entity_poly.entity_id
_entity_poly.type
_entity_poly.pdbx_seq_one_letter_code
_entity_poly.pdbx_strand_id
1 'polypeptide(L)'
;LLNNADRKGGHVLVDFEGSIWGIDNGLCFHSEPKLRTVMWDFAGEPVPETVLEAAAALCDSVPAPVRCLIEAAEVEALERRARALLRRPRFPAPRDDHRAYPWPLV
;
A
#
# COMPACT_ATOMS: atom_id res chain seq x y z
N LEU A 1 0.92 2.12 0.92
CA LEU A 1 0.19 2.59 2.13
C LEU A 1 -0.64 1.49 2.79
N LEU A 2 -1.47 0.75 2.05
CA LEU A 2 -2.40 -0.25 2.61
C LEU A 2 -1.75 -1.49 3.22
N ASN A 3 -0.45 -1.71 3.03
CA ASN A 3 0.24 -2.89 3.54
C ASN A 3 -0.39 -4.22 3.05
N ASN A 4 -0.77 -4.25 1.76
CA ASN A 4 -1.38 -5.43 1.14
C ASN A 4 -0.40 -6.60 1.20
N ALA A 5 -0.81 -7.69 1.83
CA ALA A 5 0.00 -8.88 2.05
C ALA A 5 -0.15 -9.92 0.94
N ASP A 6 -0.77 -9.60 -0.19
CA ASP A 6 -0.98 -10.56 -1.27
C ASP A 6 -1.12 -9.92 -2.65
N ARG A 7 -0.38 -8.84 -2.95
CA ARG A 7 -0.49 -8.16 -4.25
C ARG A 7 0.21 -8.97 -5.35
N LYS A 8 -0.58 -9.72 -6.12
CA LYS A 8 -0.14 -10.44 -7.32
C LYS A 8 -0.36 -9.60 -8.59
N GLY A 9 0.28 -10.00 -9.69
CA GLY A 9 0.16 -9.31 -10.99
C GLY A 9 -1.27 -9.29 -11.50
N GLY A 10 -1.97 -10.43 -11.40
CA GLY A 10 -3.38 -10.54 -11.79
C GLY A 10 -4.36 -9.73 -10.94
N HIS A 11 -3.91 -9.05 -9.87
CA HIS A 11 -4.77 -8.17 -9.08
C HIS A 11 -4.75 -6.71 -9.59
N VAL A 12 -4.05 -6.46 -10.69
CA VAL A 12 -4.04 -5.18 -11.39
C VAL A 12 -4.66 -5.38 -12.76
N LEU A 13 -5.81 -4.76 -12.98
CA LEU A 13 -6.52 -4.78 -14.25
C LEU A 13 -6.36 -3.42 -14.93
N VAL A 14 -6.33 -3.44 -16.25
CA VAL A 14 -6.39 -2.21 -17.06
C VAL A 14 -7.66 -2.31 -17.89
N ASP A 15 -8.53 -1.31 -17.79
CA ASP A 15 -9.77 -1.27 -18.58
C ASP A 15 -9.52 -0.73 -20.00
N PHE A 16 -10.58 -0.66 -20.81
CA PHE A 16 -10.51 -0.21 -22.20
C PHE A 16 -10.15 1.27 -22.34
N GLU A 17 -10.30 2.07 -21.28
CA GLU A 17 -9.93 3.50 -21.25
C GLU A 17 -8.50 3.70 -20.71
N GLY A 18 -7.81 2.62 -20.31
CA GLY A 18 -6.46 2.66 -19.75
C GLY A 18 -6.41 2.91 -18.24
N SER A 19 -7.54 2.89 -17.54
CA SER A 19 -7.57 3.05 -16.09
C SER A 19 -7.10 1.80 -15.39
N ILE A 20 -6.31 1.99 -14.32
CA ILE A 20 -5.76 0.91 -13.51
C ILE A 20 -6.70 0.60 -12.34
N TRP A 21 -7.13 -0.66 -12.24
CA TRP A 21 -7.99 -1.17 -11.18
C TRP A 21 -7.21 -2.14 -10.29
N GLY A 22 -7.11 -1.81 -9.00
CA GLY A 22 -6.54 -2.70 -7.98
C GLY A 22 -7.64 -3.52 -7.29
N ILE A 23 -7.78 -4.79 -7.65
CA ILE A 23 -8.75 -5.71 -7.04
C ILE A 23 -8.13 -6.49 -5.87
N ASP A 24 -8.93 -7.33 -5.21
CA ASP A 24 -8.49 -8.24 -4.14
C ASP A 24 -7.65 -7.56 -3.03
N ASN A 25 -8.34 -6.72 -2.25
CA ASN A 25 -7.76 -5.96 -1.15
C ASN A 25 -8.11 -6.55 0.22
N GLY A 26 -8.54 -7.81 0.30
CA GLY A 26 -8.99 -8.45 1.54
C GLY A 26 -7.88 -8.60 2.59
N LEU A 27 -6.61 -8.67 2.16
CA LEU A 27 -5.44 -8.82 3.03
C LEU A 27 -4.67 -7.51 3.16
N CYS A 28 -5.35 -6.44 3.57
CA CYS A 28 -4.79 -5.09 3.76
C CYS A 28 -4.90 -4.62 5.22
N PHE A 29 -4.40 -3.40 5.48
CA PHE A 29 -4.54 -2.60 6.71
C PHE A 29 -3.84 -3.09 7.96
N HIS A 30 -3.41 -4.36 8.01
CA HIS A 30 -2.70 -4.94 9.14
C HIS A 30 -1.67 -3.97 9.75
N SER A 31 -1.67 -3.87 11.07
CA SER A 31 -0.89 -2.90 11.83
C SER A 31 0.62 -3.14 11.70
N GLU A 32 1.05 -4.40 11.76
CA GLU A 32 2.43 -4.85 11.49
C GLU A 32 2.79 -4.79 9.99
N PRO A 33 4.06 -4.56 9.63
CA PRO A 33 4.51 -4.58 8.23
C PRO A 33 4.40 -6.00 7.64
N LYS A 34 3.49 -6.17 6.66
CA LYS A 34 3.20 -7.45 5.99
C LYS A 34 3.14 -7.30 4.47
N LEU A 35 3.69 -6.22 3.92
CA LEU A 35 3.65 -5.93 2.49
C LEU A 35 4.28 -7.07 1.69
N ARG A 36 3.48 -7.70 0.83
CA ARG A 36 3.96 -8.70 -0.12
C ARG A 36 3.43 -8.36 -1.49
N THR A 37 4.34 -8.21 -2.46
CA THR A 37 3.97 -7.81 -3.80
C THR A 37 4.88 -8.42 -4.86
N VAL A 38 4.45 -8.43 -6.11
CA VAL A 38 5.30 -8.67 -7.28
C VAL A 38 5.88 -7.38 -7.86
N MET A 39 5.44 -6.20 -7.39
CA MET A 39 5.81 -4.88 -7.93
C MET A 39 7.16 -4.36 -7.44
N TRP A 40 8.10 -5.24 -7.11
CA TRP A 40 9.38 -4.84 -6.52
C TRP A 40 10.32 -4.16 -7.53
N ASP A 41 10.03 -4.22 -8.83
CA ASP A 41 10.80 -3.51 -9.86
C ASP A 41 10.78 -1.99 -9.65
N PHE A 42 9.73 -1.45 -9.01
CA PHE A 42 9.63 -0.02 -8.66
C PHE A 42 10.39 0.35 -7.37
N ALA A 43 11.02 -0.60 -6.67
CA ALA A 43 11.64 -0.35 -5.38
C ALA A 43 12.68 0.79 -5.46
N GLY A 44 12.55 1.77 -4.57
CA GLY A 44 13.44 2.93 -4.53
C GLY A 44 13.16 4.00 -5.59
N GLU A 45 12.27 3.77 -6.56
CA GLU A 45 11.82 4.83 -7.47
C GLU A 45 11.05 5.93 -6.72
N PRO A 46 11.09 7.19 -7.21
CA PRO A 46 10.31 8.26 -6.63
C PRO A 46 8.81 7.97 -6.73
N VAL A 47 8.07 8.30 -5.67
CA VAL A 47 6.61 8.16 -5.67
C VAL A 47 6.00 9.38 -6.38
N PRO A 48 5.00 9.20 -7.26
CA PRO A 48 4.33 10.32 -7.95
C PRO A 48 3.71 11.33 -6.97
N GLU A 49 3.75 12.62 -7.34
CA GLU A 49 3.25 13.72 -6.48
C GLU A 49 1.78 13.52 -6.07
N THR A 50 0.93 13.07 -6.99
CA THR A 50 -0.49 12.78 -6.71
C THR A 50 -0.69 11.75 -5.60
N VAL A 51 0.24 10.79 -5.46
CA VAL A 51 0.24 9.80 -4.38
C VAL A 51 0.75 10.42 -3.08
N LEU A 52 1.70 11.34 -3.14
CA LEU A 52 2.19 12.08 -1.97
C LEU A 52 1.11 13.02 -1.41
N GLU A 53 0.36 13.72 -2.26
CA GLU A 53 -0.79 14.54 -1.86
C GLU A 53 -1.85 13.69 -1.14
N ALA A 54 -2.19 12.52 -1.70
CA ALA A 54 -3.11 11.58 -1.05
C ALA A 54 -2.56 11.06 0.29
N ALA A 55 -1.25 10.82 0.39
CA ALA A 55 -0.60 10.42 1.63
C ALA A 55 -0.62 11.56 2.68
N ALA A 56 -0.48 12.82 2.27
CA ALA A 56 -0.61 13.98 3.14
C ALA A 56 -2.02 14.08 3.74
N ALA A 57 -3.07 13.94 2.92
CA ALA A 57 -4.44 13.93 3.40
C ALA A 57 -4.70 12.82 4.45
N LEU A 58 -4.10 11.64 4.26
CA LEU A 58 -4.19 10.54 5.23
C LEU A 58 -3.43 10.80 6.54
N CYS A 59 -2.46 11.71 6.57
CA CYS A 59 -1.77 12.09 7.80
C CYS A 59 -2.62 12.97 8.71
N ASP A 60 -3.52 13.75 8.12
CA ASP A 60 -4.45 14.64 8.83
C ASP A 60 -5.66 13.87 9.34
N SER A 61 -6.29 13.08 8.47
CA SER A 61 -7.41 12.23 8.86
C SER A 61 -7.64 11.09 7.87
N VAL A 62 -7.67 9.86 8.37
CA VAL A 62 -8.23 8.73 7.61
C VAL A 62 -9.74 8.99 7.40
N PRO A 63 -10.28 8.88 6.17
CA PRO A 63 -11.68 9.14 5.88
C PRO A 63 -12.61 8.29 6.76
N ALA A 64 -13.69 8.91 7.26
CA ALA A 64 -14.64 8.24 8.14
C ALA A 64 -15.17 6.89 7.61
N PRO A 65 -15.53 6.75 6.31
CA PRO A 65 -15.97 5.46 5.78
C PRO A 65 -14.92 4.35 5.91
N VAL A 66 -13.63 4.66 5.83
CA VAL A 66 -12.55 3.68 6.04
C VAL A 66 -12.32 3.46 7.52
N ARG A 67 -12.24 4.54 8.31
CA ARG A 67 -11.99 4.51 9.75
C ARG A 67 -13.02 3.67 10.50
N CYS A 68 -14.27 3.64 10.05
CA CYS A 68 -15.33 2.83 10.66
C CYS A 68 -15.26 1.33 10.31
N LEU A 69 -14.37 0.92 9.40
CA LEU A 69 -14.27 -0.47 8.92
C LEU A 69 -12.97 -1.17 9.36
N ILE A 70 -12.07 -0.47 10.04
CA ILE A 70 -10.77 -1.00 10.48
C ILE A 70 -10.53 -0.65 11.95
N GLU A 71 -9.64 -1.38 12.60
CA GLU A 71 -9.31 -1.18 14.01
C GLU A 71 -8.51 0.11 14.24
N ALA A 72 -8.59 0.68 15.44
CA ALA A 72 -7.84 1.89 15.80
C ALA A 72 -6.31 1.74 15.56
N ALA A 73 -5.76 0.57 15.87
CA ALA A 73 -4.35 0.27 15.64
C ALA A 73 -3.97 0.23 14.14
N GLU A 74 -4.91 -0.12 13.26
CA GLU A 74 -4.72 -0.14 11.81
C GLU A 74 -4.79 1.27 11.22
N VAL A 75 -5.67 2.13 11.75
CA VAL A 75 -5.74 3.57 11.43
C VAL A 75 -4.40 4.23 11.76
N GLU A 76 -3.92 4.07 12.99
CA GLU A 76 -2.63 4.62 13.41
C GLU A 76 -1.47 4.09 12.54
N ALA A 77 -1.51 2.80 12.18
CA ALA A 77 -0.50 2.21 11.30
C ALA A 77 -0.53 2.80 9.89
N LEU A 78 -1.71 3.06 9.34
CA LEU A 78 -1.88 3.72 8.05
C LEU A 78 -1.30 5.14 8.07
N GLU A 79 -1.62 5.93 9.09
CA GLU A 79 -1.08 7.28 9.28
C GLU A 79 0.45 7.26 9.43
N ARG A 80 1.00 6.34 10.24
CA ARG A 80 2.46 6.19 10.39
C ARG A 80 3.12 5.86 9.05
N ARG A 81 2.52 4.97 8.24
CA ARG A 81 3.03 4.63 6.90
C ARG A 81 2.96 5.83 5.95
N ALA A 82 1.89 6.62 6.01
CA ALA A 82 1.75 7.85 5.23
C ALA A 82 2.82 8.88 5.59
N ARG A 83 3.00 9.17 6.89
CA ARG A 83 4.07 10.06 7.38
C ARG A 83 5.46 9.57 6.98
N ALA A 84 5.70 8.25 7.01
CA ALA A 84 6.97 7.68 6.57
C ALA A 84 7.23 7.88 5.08
N LEU A 85 6.20 7.72 4.24
CA LEU A 85 6.28 7.95 2.80
C LEU A 85 6.58 9.42 2.48
N LEU A 86 5.96 10.37 3.18
CA LEU A 86 6.24 11.80 2.98
C LEU A 86 7.68 12.19 3.37
N ARG A 87 8.22 11.60 4.46
CA ARG A 87 9.62 11.84 4.85
C ARG A 87 10.62 11.26 3.86
N ARG A 88 10.28 10.15 3.20
CA ARG A 88 11.13 9.46 2.21
C ARG A 88 10.26 9.10 1.01
N PRO A 89 10.08 10.01 0.03
CA PRO A 89 9.13 9.89 -1.08
C PRO A 89 9.62 8.91 -2.17
N ARG A 90 9.90 7.67 -1.77
CA ARG A 90 10.33 6.58 -2.63
C ARG A 90 9.59 5.31 -2.27
N PHE A 91 9.34 4.46 -3.26
CA PHE A 91 8.73 3.15 -3.01
C PHE A 91 9.62 2.31 -2.08
N PRO A 92 9.02 1.52 -1.16
CA PRO A 92 9.77 0.71 -0.23
C PRO A 92 10.53 -0.40 -0.96
N ALA A 93 11.67 -0.79 -0.43
CA ALA A 93 12.39 -1.99 -0.82
C ALA A 93 11.87 -3.21 -0.03
N PRO A 94 12.01 -4.44 -0.56
CA PRO A 94 11.74 -5.64 0.20
C PRO A 94 12.62 -5.67 1.46
N ARG A 95 12.09 -6.24 2.56
CA ARG A 95 12.87 -6.44 3.79
C ARG A 95 13.33 -7.89 3.84
N ASP A 96 14.57 -8.10 4.29
CA ASP A 96 15.18 -9.43 4.37
C ASP A 96 14.61 -10.29 5.52
N ASP A 97 13.86 -9.69 6.43
CA ASP A 97 13.32 -10.32 7.65
C ASP A 97 12.02 -11.12 7.42
N HIS A 98 11.44 -11.08 6.22
CA HIS A 98 10.20 -11.82 5.90
C HIS A 98 10.06 -12.09 4.39
N ARG A 99 9.07 -12.92 4.03
CA ARG A 99 8.76 -13.22 2.63
C ARG A 99 8.14 -12.00 1.94
N ALA A 100 8.89 -11.33 1.06
CA ALA A 100 8.44 -10.14 0.33
C ALA A 100 7.49 -10.42 -0.86
N TYR A 101 7.44 -11.67 -1.34
CA TYR A 101 6.60 -12.05 -2.47
C TYR A 101 5.32 -12.77 -2.00
N PRO A 102 4.17 -12.54 -2.68
CA PRO A 102 2.96 -13.31 -2.44
C PRO A 102 3.13 -14.78 -2.84
N TRP A 103 2.23 -15.64 -2.36
CA TRP A 103 2.21 -17.06 -2.74
C TRP A 103 0.81 -17.48 -3.20
N PRO A 104 0.67 -18.39 -4.18
CA PRO A 104 1.74 -18.87 -5.06
C PRO A 104 2.36 -17.74 -5.90
N LEU A 105 3.58 -17.95 -6.40
CA LEU A 105 4.15 -17.11 -7.45
C LEU A 105 3.42 -17.49 -8.74
N VAL A 106 2.39 -16.71 -9.06
CA VAL A 106 1.60 -16.80 -10.30
C VAL A 106 1.56 -15.44 -10.97
#